data_AF-A0A2L2NRZ4-F1
#
_entry.id   AF-A0A2L2NRZ4-F1
#
_cell.length_a   1.000
_cell.length_b   1.000
_cell.length_c   1.000
_cell.angle_alpha   90.00
_cell.angle_beta   90.00
_cell.angle_gamma   90.00
#
_symmetry.space_group_name_H-M   'P 1'
#
loop_
_entity.id
_entity.type
_entity.pdbx_description
1 polymer ?
#
loop_
_entity_poly.entity_id
_entity_poly.type
_entity_poly.pdbx_seq_one_letter_code
_entity_poly.pdbx_strand_id
1 'polypeptide(L)'
;MANYTDWNQALIDYFIKGTPQGTKIYLSVDEDVIERIGYHFGQSSTSGTWVDDFCTAVRRKVIFEGQVNLQHLKGRDSQGLPKGVAFLCATILAASQMAQEENTSETNYFKRLREILALPGFARPLGMKFGNEAEEPLWREWNRWLMEDRFLPSAERGRGASTTYINYPISQSLLRRTDKDKLRKLFQEKQWQAEWDAQTLFDHVRREAGVFSIHLKDLLTENKQRHEAILEALHQVYEQWKAQGCPTADKNNYCSWSRHLFCGLYRAEDIFLGQVDYSLYPKQQRGRSLESVEVKQGDNTHSLREERRGWYSPLEYSVSQKELENGAKYQITSQDDLDYLILPARDFWILIPDPENPDSGAYASWQAPSLGTPFILLCKQELLSDIQRLQDEHLLKSSCTPQPIFNNSGWVELQQCMVVSQAWDGVFIKNQTLKYALQPSVKLSISLSGGLRVPKIGAWLVNHGPQITIFGFYRNAELKVTRLSDNQVIVDSSQLANTSISLNFSHPGDYLIEANFVGESSQRLIKIVDWDYLTIEKYVPCEVFKIDCAYHICGSVIEQKISTI
;
A
#
# COMPACT_ATOMS: atom_id res chain seq x y z
N MET A 1 -22.94 -7.00 20.91
CA MET A 1 -22.89 -5.64 20.34
C MET A 1 -21.53 -5.07 20.65
N ALA A 2 -20.75 -4.77 19.61
CA ALA A 2 -19.43 -4.16 19.79
C ALA A 2 -19.61 -2.71 20.29
N ASN A 3 -18.78 -2.29 21.23
CA ASN A 3 -18.81 -0.92 21.73
C ASN A 3 -17.95 0.00 20.85
N TYR A 4 -17.96 1.30 21.13
CA TYR A 4 -17.18 2.28 20.34
C TYR A 4 -15.68 1.99 20.33
N THR A 5 -15.11 1.57 21.45
CA THR A 5 -13.69 1.25 21.58
C THR A 5 -13.33 0.03 20.73
N ASP A 6 -14.19 -1.00 20.74
CA ASP A 6 -14.01 -2.20 19.92
C ASP A 6 -13.98 -1.84 18.42
N TRP A 7 -14.94 -1.02 17.97
CA TRP A 7 -14.98 -0.50 16.61
C TRP A 7 -13.76 0.38 16.28
N ASN A 8 -13.33 1.25 17.18
CA ASN A 8 -12.18 2.13 16.99
C ASN A 8 -10.88 1.33 16.80
N GLN A 9 -10.66 0.32 17.64
CA GLN A 9 -9.53 -0.60 17.50
C GLN A 9 -9.60 -1.37 16.18
N ALA A 10 -10.73 -1.99 15.87
CA ALA A 10 -10.88 -2.83 14.70
C ALA A 10 -10.68 -2.04 13.39
N LEU A 11 -11.12 -0.78 13.36
CA LEU A 11 -10.87 0.14 12.24
C LEU A 11 -9.37 0.48 12.09
N ILE A 12 -8.69 0.82 13.19
CA ILE A 12 -7.24 1.08 13.15
C ILE A 12 -6.50 -0.16 12.64
N ASP A 13 -6.79 -1.32 13.22
CA ASP A 13 -6.19 -2.59 12.84
C ASP A 13 -6.43 -2.90 11.35
N TYR A 14 -7.64 -2.67 10.85
CA TYR A 14 -7.98 -2.92 9.46
C TYR A 14 -7.09 -2.15 8.48
N PHE A 15 -6.80 -0.88 8.76
CA PHE A 15 -6.00 -0.04 7.84
C PHE A 15 -4.49 -0.25 7.99
N ILE A 16 -4.04 -0.74 9.15
CA ILE A 16 -2.61 -0.79 9.50
C ILE A 16 -2.02 -2.20 9.37
N LYS A 17 -2.74 -3.23 9.83
CA LYS A 17 -2.24 -4.61 9.75
C LYS A 17 -2.11 -5.05 8.30
N GLY A 18 -0.99 -5.69 7.96
CA GLY A 18 -0.70 -6.13 6.59
C GLY A 18 -0.44 -4.99 5.60
N THR A 19 -0.25 -3.75 6.06
CA THR A 19 0.15 -2.63 5.19
C THR A 19 1.65 -2.33 5.36
N PRO A 20 2.44 -2.27 4.27
CA PRO A 20 3.85 -1.91 4.33
C PRO A 20 4.11 -0.53 4.93
N GLN A 21 5.27 -0.37 5.56
CA GLN A 21 5.70 0.93 6.08
C GLN A 21 5.96 1.92 4.94
N GLY A 22 5.81 3.20 5.22
CA GLY A 22 5.92 4.27 4.23
C GLY A 22 4.73 4.36 3.26
N THR A 23 3.76 3.44 3.33
CA THR A 23 2.51 3.53 2.56
C THR A 23 1.66 4.71 3.02
N LYS A 24 1.02 5.39 2.07
CA LYS A 24 0.04 6.44 2.33
C LYS A 24 -1.31 5.82 2.73
N ILE A 25 -1.75 6.05 3.96
CA ILE A 25 -2.94 5.40 4.51
C ILE A 25 -4.19 6.23 4.24
N TYR A 26 -5.17 5.61 3.57
CA TYR A 26 -6.50 6.16 3.35
C TYR A 26 -7.49 5.42 4.24
N LEU A 27 -8.21 6.16 5.09
CA LEU A 27 -9.33 5.63 5.89
C LEU A 27 -10.59 5.40 5.03
N SER A 28 -10.44 4.83 3.83
CA SER A 28 -11.54 4.65 2.87
C SER A 28 -12.54 3.63 3.41
N VAL A 29 -13.56 4.12 4.11
CA VAL A 29 -14.62 3.32 4.74
C VAL A 29 -15.93 3.48 4.00
N ASP A 30 -16.59 2.34 3.80
CA ASP A 30 -17.95 2.22 3.28
C ASP A 30 -18.66 1.05 3.96
N GLU A 31 -19.90 0.80 3.55
CA GLU A 31 -20.75 -0.27 4.09
C GLU A 31 -20.08 -1.65 3.98
N ASP A 32 -19.40 -1.96 2.86
CA ASP A 32 -18.72 -3.26 2.67
C ASP A 32 -17.57 -3.45 3.68
N VAL A 33 -16.79 -2.38 3.93
CA VAL A 33 -15.69 -2.40 4.91
C VAL A 33 -16.22 -2.57 6.34
N ILE A 34 -17.27 -1.83 6.71
CA ILE A 34 -17.86 -1.95 8.05
C ILE A 34 -18.45 -3.33 8.28
N GLU A 35 -19.18 -3.88 7.32
CA GLU A 35 -19.72 -5.24 7.38
C GLU A 35 -18.60 -6.27 7.59
N ARG A 36 -17.52 -6.17 6.80
CA ARG A 36 -16.37 -7.06 6.88
C ARG A 36 -15.70 -7.04 8.27
N ILE A 37 -15.48 -5.85 8.82
CA ILE A 37 -14.90 -5.70 10.17
C ILE A 37 -15.87 -6.29 11.21
N GLY A 38 -17.16 -6.01 11.08
CA GLY A 38 -18.20 -6.49 11.99
C GLY A 38 -18.21 -8.01 12.15
N TYR A 39 -18.04 -8.76 11.05
CA TYR A 39 -18.00 -10.23 11.11
C TYR A 39 -16.91 -10.79 12.04
N HIS A 40 -15.83 -10.06 12.31
CA HIS A 40 -14.77 -10.49 13.22
C HIS A 40 -15.12 -10.35 14.70
N PHE A 41 -16.20 -9.64 15.06
CA PHE A 41 -16.65 -9.61 16.45
C PHE A 41 -17.28 -10.94 16.90
N GLY A 42 -17.47 -11.91 16.00
CA GLY A 42 -17.89 -13.28 16.33
C GLY A 42 -19.31 -13.40 16.92
N GLN A 43 -20.09 -12.33 16.87
CA GLN A 43 -21.47 -12.24 17.36
C GLN A 43 -22.40 -11.94 16.18
N SER A 44 -23.67 -12.35 16.23
CA SER A 44 -24.64 -11.80 15.27
C SER A 44 -24.90 -10.32 15.59
N SER A 45 -25.05 -9.46 14.57
CA SER A 45 -25.45 -8.06 14.79
C SER A 45 -26.74 -8.01 15.61
N THR A 46 -26.73 -7.23 16.69
CA THR A 46 -27.92 -7.03 17.54
C THR A 46 -28.89 -6.00 16.97
N SER A 47 -28.52 -5.29 15.91
CA SER A 47 -29.25 -4.13 15.38
C SER A 47 -29.68 -4.28 13.91
N GLY A 48 -29.59 -5.49 13.36
CA GLY A 48 -29.86 -5.77 11.96
C GLY A 48 -28.55 -5.97 11.20
N THR A 49 -28.00 -4.89 10.65
CA THR A 49 -26.71 -4.91 9.93
C THR A 49 -25.54 -4.54 10.85
N TRP A 50 -24.30 -4.83 10.45
CA TRP A 50 -23.12 -4.33 11.18
C TRP A 50 -22.93 -2.83 10.99
N VAL A 51 -23.38 -2.29 9.86
CA VAL A 51 -23.45 -0.83 9.65
C VAL A 51 -24.33 -0.17 10.72
N ASP A 52 -25.49 -0.75 11.04
CA ASP A 52 -26.37 -0.23 12.10
C ASP A 52 -25.74 -0.34 13.49
N ASP A 53 -25.04 -1.44 13.78
CA ASP A 53 -24.29 -1.64 15.03
C ASP A 53 -23.18 -0.58 15.18
N PHE A 54 -22.37 -0.39 14.14
CA PHE A 54 -21.34 0.65 14.07
C PHE A 54 -21.91 2.05 14.27
N CYS A 55 -22.95 2.42 13.50
CA CYS A 55 -23.59 3.73 13.62
C CYS A 55 -24.16 3.93 15.04
N THR A 56 -24.74 2.90 15.64
CA THR A 56 -25.26 2.93 17.00
C THR A 56 -24.14 3.13 18.04
N ALA A 57 -23.03 2.42 17.89
CA ALA A 57 -21.86 2.57 18.77
C ALA A 57 -21.27 3.98 18.69
N VAL A 58 -21.16 4.55 17.49
CA VAL A 58 -20.73 5.95 17.28
C VAL A 58 -21.72 6.92 17.93
N ARG A 59 -23.03 6.80 17.66
CA ARG A 59 -24.08 7.64 18.25
C ARG A 59 -24.00 7.67 19.78
N ARG A 60 -23.94 6.49 20.41
CA ARG A 60 -23.86 6.36 21.88
C ARG A 60 -22.64 7.06 22.47
N LYS A 61 -21.55 7.19 21.70
CA LYS A 61 -20.33 7.84 22.15
C LYS A 61 -20.32 9.35 21.95
N VAL A 62 -20.94 9.86 20.88
CA VAL A 62 -20.78 11.26 20.45
C VAL A 62 -22.02 12.12 20.65
N ILE A 63 -23.20 11.53 20.87
CA ILE A 63 -24.44 12.28 21.05
C ILE A 63 -24.76 12.41 22.54
N PHE A 64 -24.84 13.66 23.02
CA PHE A 64 -25.25 14.02 24.37
C PHE A 64 -26.35 15.07 24.29
N GLU A 65 -27.49 14.81 24.95
CA GLU A 65 -28.65 15.73 24.96
C GLU A 65 -29.09 16.16 23.54
N GLY A 66 -28.96 15.26 22.55
CA GLY A 66 -29.32 15.52 21.15
C GLY A 66 -28.31 16.36 20.36
N GLN A 67 -27.13 16.63 20.92
CA GLN A 67 -26.05 17.38 20.27
C GLN A 67 -24.77 16.55 20.16
N VAL A 68 -23.93 16.88 19.19
CA VAL A 68 -22.62 16.24 19.00
C VAL A 68 -21.60 16.83 19.99
N ASN A 69 -20.93 15.97 20.75
CA ASN A 69 -19.81 16.33 21.62
C ASN A 69 -18.59 15.44 21.32
N LEU A 70 -17.52 16.07 20.83
CA LEU A 70 -16.27 15.39 20.43
C LEU A 70 -15.15 15.52 21.48
N GLN A 71 -15.39 16.16 22.62
CA GLN A 71 -14.34 16.43 23.61
C GLN A 71 -13.65 15.15 24.11
N HIS A 72 -14.43 14.09 24.35
CA HIS A 72 -13.92 12.81 24.84
C HIS A 72 -13.18 11.98 23.79
N LEU A 73 -13.21 12.39 22.51
CA LEU A 73 -12.52 11.70 21.42
C LEU A 73 -11.13 12.28 21.14
N LYS A 74 -10.76 13.38 21.80
CA LYS A 74 -9.45 14.01 21.59
C LYS A 74 -8.32 13.19 22.23
N GLY A 75 -7.19 13.14 21.54
CA GLY A 75 -5.97 12.46 21.99
C GLY A 75 -6.02 10.94 21.87
N ARG A 76 -5.22 10.28 22.71
CA ARG A 76 -5.00 8.83 22.68
C ARG A 76 -5.60 8.13 23.89
N ASP A 77 -5.87 6.84 23.74
CA ASP A 77 -6.26 5.94 24.82
C ASP A 77 -5.04 5.42 25.60
N SER A 78 -5.30 4.49 26.53
CA SER A 78 -4.26 3.90 27.37
C SER A 78 -3.26 3.02 26.60
N GLN A 79 -3.61 2.58 25.38
CA GLN A 79 -2.73 1.83 24.49
C GLN A 79 -1.98 2.73 23.50
N GLY A 80 -2.15 4.05 23.61
CA GLY A 80 -1.54 5.01 22.70
C GLY A 80 -2.24 5.12 21.35
N LEU A 81 -3.45 4.59 21.21
CA LEU A 81 -4.20 4.64 19.96
C LEU A 81 -5.12 5.88 19.90
N PRO A 82 -5.30 6.52 18.73
CA PRO A 82 -6.17 7.68 18.61
C PRO A 82 -7.63 7.31 18.90
N LYS A 83 -8.27 8.07 19.80
CA LYS A 83 -9.66 7.81 20.24
C LYS A 83 -10.73 8.17 19.20
N GLY A 84 -10.38 8.97 18.20
CA GLY A 84 -11.35 9.57 17.29
C GLY A 84 -11.61 8.79 16.00
N VAL A 85 -10.87 7.71 15.71
CA VAL A 85 -10.85 7.05 14.39
C VAL A 85 -12.23 6.53 14.01
N ALA A 86 -12.96 5.87 14.91
CA ALA A 86 -14.31 5.41 14.62
C ALA A 86 -15.28 6.55 14.23
N PHE A 87 -15.15 7.73 14.85
CA PHE A 87 -15.93 8.89 14.43
C PHE A 87 -15.47 9.43 13.06
N LEU A 88 -14.16 9.47 12.80
CA LEU A 88 -13.65 9.84 11.48
C LEU A 88 -14.18 8.89 10.40
N CYS A 89 -14.20 7.58 10.64
CA CYS A 89 -14.78 6.60 9.73
C CYS A 89 -16.28 6.83 9.49
N ALA A 90 -17.04 7.25 10.51
CA ALA A 90 -18.44 7.64 10.32
C ALA A 90 -18.59 8.89 9.42
N THR A 91 -17.66 9.85 9.51
CA THR A 91 -17.64 11.00 8.59
C THR A 91 -17.31 10.59 7.15
N ILE A 92 -16.46 9.58 6.97
CA ILE A 92 -16.09 9.07 5.64
C ILE A 92 -17.22 8.24 5.04
N LEU A 93 -17.91 7.45 5.86
CA LEU A 93 -19.12 6.72 5.47
C LEU A 93 -20.22 7.68 4.96
N ALA A 94 -20.37 8.85 5.60
CA ALA A 94 -21.26 9.90 5.09
C ALA A 94 -20.83 10.40 3.70
N ALA A 95 -19.52 10.57 3.49
CA ALA A 95 -18.97 11.04 2.21
C ALA A 95 -19.09 9.98 1.10
N SER A 96 -18.95 8.69 1.39
CA SER A 96 -19.09 7.61 0.40
C SER A 96 -20.53 7.38 -0.06
N GLN A 97 -21.52 7.84 0.74
CA GLN A 97 -22.95 7.83 0.41
C GLN A 97 -23.44 9.07 -0.37
N MET A 98 -22.55 10.03 -0.69
CA MET A 98 -22.91 11.19 -1.51
C MET A 98 -23.21 10.77 -2.96
N ALA A 99 -24.38 11.18 -3.47
CA ALA A 99 -24.85 10.85 -4.82
C ALA A 99 -24.02 11.52 -5.94
N GLN A 100 -24.08 10.94 -7.15
CA GLN A 100 -23.21 11.27 -8.29
C GLN A 100 -23.49 12.65 -8.93
N GLU A 101 -24.72 13.16 -8.84
CA GLU A 101 -25.16 14.37 -9.58
C GLU A 101 -24.96 15.67 -8.81
N GLU A 102 -24.56 15.60 -7.55
CA GLU A 102 -24.36 16.78 -6.73
C GLU A 102 -22.87 17.10 -6.68
N ASN A 103 -22.48 18.28 -7.21
CA ASN A 103 -21.20 18.90 -6.91
C ASN A 103 -20.92 18.79 -5.40
N THR A 104 -19.64 18.67 -5.00
CA THR A 104 -19.22 18.61 -3.59
C THR A 104 -19.95 19.67 -2.76
N SER A 105 -21.04 19.24 -2.12
CA SER A 105 -22.01 20.12 -1.46
C SER A 105 -21.99 19.80 0.02
N GLU A 106 -21.70 20.83 0.80
CA GLU A 106 -21.71 20.79 2.26
C GLU A 106 -23.05 20.28 2.80
N THR A 107 -24.16 20.70 2.16
CA THR A 107 -25.52 20.28 2.51
C THR A 107 -25.74 18.79 2.32
N ASN A 108 -25.24 18.21 1.22
CA ASN A 108 -25.39 16.78 0.96
C ASN A 108 -24.58 15.96 1.97
N TYR A 109 -23.32 16.35 2.18
CA TYR A 109 -22.46 15.71 3.17
C TYR A 109 -23.09 15.73 4.57
N PHE A 110 -23.56 16.88 5.05
CA PHE A 110 -24.15 16.96 6.39
C PHE A 110 -25.51 16.29 6.52
N LYS A 111 -26.32 16.25 5.45
CA LYS A 111 -27.51 15.41 5.41
C LYS A 111 -27.15 13.95 5.72
N ARG A 112 -26.15 13.39 5.02
CA ARG A 112 -25.70 12.00 5.24
C ARG A 112 -25.11 11.79 6.63
N LEU A 113 -24.29 12.73 7.11
CA LEU A 113 -23.74 12.64 8.46
C LEU A 113 -24.84 12.66 9.53
N ARG A 114 -25.87 13.50 9.36
CA ARG A 114 -27.02 13.54 10.27
C ARG A 114 -27.84 12.25 10.22
N GLU A 115 -28.02 11.64 9.04
CA GLU A 115 -28.64 10.31 8.90
C GLU A 115 -27.84 9.26 9.70
N ILE A 116 -26.51 9.22 9.55
CA ILE A 116 -25.63 8.33 10.33
C ILE A 116 -25.73 8.59 11.82
N LEU A 117 -25.87 9.84 12.26
CA LEU A 117 -25.99 10.21 13.68
C LEU A 117 -27.43 10.19 14.23
N ALA A 118 -28.43 9.83 13.41
CA ALA A 118 -29.86 9.90 13.73
C ALA A 118 -30.32 11.28 14.24
N LEU A 119 -29.85 12.36 13.59
CA LEU A 119 -30.23 13.74 13.87
C LEU A 119 -31.11 14.31 12.74
N PRO A 120 -32.10 15.18 13.03
CA PRO A 120 -32.95 15.78 12.00
C PRO A 120 -32.24 16.92 11.25
N GLY A 121 -32.64 17.23 10.00
CA GLY A 121 -32.17 18.41 9.25
C GLY A 121 -31.03 18.15 8.24
N PHE A 122 -30.50 19.22 7.64
CA PHE A 122 -29.55 19.13 6.51
C PHE A 122 -28.23 19.89 6.70
N ALA A 123 -28.15 20.78 7.69
CA ALA A 123 -26.95 21.58 7.98
C ALA A 123 -25.97 20.86 8.90
N ARG A 124 -24.81 21.45 9.20
CA ARG A 124 -23.85 20.94 10.20
C ARG A 124 -24.56 20.58 11.53
N PRO A 125 -24.29 19.41 12.15
CA PRO A 125 -24.89 19.01 13.42
C PRO A 125 -24.71 20.04 14.55
N LEU A 126 -25.74 20.20 15.40
CA LEU A 126 -25.61 21.04 16.59
C LEU A 126 -24.54 20.46 17.53
N GLY A 127 -23.73 21.33 18.15
CA GLY A 127 -22.58 20.95 18.98
C GLY A 127 -21.27 20.73 18.21
N MET A 128 -21.33 20.49 16.90
CA MET A 128 -20.15 20.35 16.04
C MET A 128 -19.70 21.73 15.53
N LYS A 129 -18.89 22.45 16.31
CA LYS A 129 -18.30 23.75 15.92
C LYS A 129 -17.40 23.64 14.69
N PHE A 130 -16.88 24.74 14.15
CA PHE A 130 -16.00 24.71 12.97
C PHE A 130 -14.52 24.46 13.32
N GLY A 131 -13.82 23.71 12.47
CA GLY A 131 -12.36 23.56 12.47
C GLY A 131 -11.74 23.01 13.75
N ASN A 132 -10.76 23.74 14.31
CA ASN A 132 -9.95 23.37 15.47
C ASN A 132 -10.78 23.03 16.74
N GLU A 133 -12.06 23.41 16.79
CA GLU A 133 -12.92 23.12 17.94
C GLU A 133 -13.73 21.82 17.79
N ALA A 134 -13.73 21.19 16.62
CA ALA A 134 -14.52 19.98 16.34
C ALA A 134 -13.70 18.82 15.77
N GLU A 135 -13.82 18.52 14.47
CA GLU A 135 -13.26 17.33 13.84
C GLU A 135 -11.77 17.44 13.46
N GLU A 136 -11.26 18.65 13.22
CA GLU A 136 -9.88 18.86 12.77
C GLU A 136 -8.81 18.34 13.76
N PRO A 137 -8.94 18.52 15.09
CA PRO A 137 -8.02 17.90 16.04
C PRO A 137 -7.95 16.38 15.96
N LEU A 138 -9.06 15.71 15.59
CA LEU A 138 -9.08 14.25 15.45
C LEU A 138 -8.28 13.81 14.22
N TRP A 139 -8.43 14.53 13.09
CA TRP A 139 -7.62 14.30 11.89
C TRP A 139 -6.14 14.56 12.12
N ARG A 140 -5.79 15.62 12.86
CA ARG A 140 -4.40 15.92 13.22
C ARG A 140 -3.80 14.85 14.12
N GLU A 141 -4.56 14.35 15.09
CA GLU A 141 -4.13 13.24 15.95
C GLU A 141 -3.88 11.97 15.14
N TRP A 142 -4.81 11.61 14.26
CA TRP A 142 -4.67 10.48 13.35
C TRP A 142 -3.42 10.60 12.48
N ASN A 143 -3.23 11.74 11.83
CA ASN A 143 -2.07 11.96 10.97
C ASN A 143 -0.75 11.88 11.75
N ARG A 144 -0.72 12.45 12.96
CA ARG A 144 0.46 12.37 13.83
C ARG A 144 0.77 10.94 14.23
N TRP A 145 -0.24 10.19 14.67
CA TRP A 145 -0.09 8.79 15.05
C TRP A 145 0.40 7.92 13.89
N LEU A 146 -0.12 8.14 12.67
CA LEU A 146 0.37 7.48 11.47
C LEU A 146 1.86 7.72 11.23
N MET A 147 2.32 8.98 11.33
CA MET A 147 3.72 9.31 11.09
C MET A 147 4.64 8.67 12.14
N GLU A 148 4.23 8.62 13.41
CA GLU A 148 4.97 7.95 14.48
C GLU A 148 5.08 6.44 14.25
N ASP A 149 4.06 5.80 13.67
CA ASP A 149 4.11 4.39 13.24
C ASP A 149 4.62 4.20 11.80
N ARG A 150 5.27 5.24 11.24
CA ARG A 150 5.96 5.24 9.93
C ARG A 150 5.07 5.09 8.71
N PHE A 151 3.84 5.59 8.79
CA PHE A 151 2.92 5.71 7.67
C PHE A 151 2.73 7.15 7.22
N LEU A 152 2.41 7.34 5.94
CA LEU A 152 2.13 8.66 5.40
C LEU A 152 0.63 8.98 5.54
N PRO A 153 0.26 10.14 6.10
CA PRO A 153 -1.14 10.56 6.16
C PRO A 153 -1.67 10.94 4.78
N SER A 154 -2.98 10.75 4.56
CA SER A 154 -3.64 11.13 3.30
C SER A 154 -4.79 12.13 3.44
N ALA A 155 -5.17 12.45 4.68
CA ALA A 155 -6.30 13.34 4.94
C ALA A 155 -5.91 14.79 4.62
N GLU A 156 -6.66 15.42 3.70
CA GLU A 156 -6.34 16.73 3.15
C GLU A 156 -7.41 17.77 3.47
N ARG A 157 -6.96 18.93 3.97
CA ARG A 157 -7.82 20.09 4.19
C ARG A 157 -8.24 20.71 2.86
N GLY A 158 -9.50 21.12 2.75
CA GLY A 158 -10.01 21.83 1.57
C GLY A 158 -9.46 23.26 1.49
N ARG A 159 -9.37 23.81 0.27
CA ARG A 159 -8.84 25.15 0.02
C ARG A 159 -9.89 26.28 0.08
N GLY A 160 -11.20 25.96 0.17
CA GLY A 160 -12.29 26.93 0.16
C GLY A 160 -13.12 26.94 1.45
N ALA A 161 -13.77 28.04 1.80
CA ALA A 161 -14.46 28.21 3.09
C ALA A 161 -15.50 27.12 3.39
N SER A 162 -16.36 26.78 2.41
CA SER A 162 -17.39 25.73 2.56
C SER A 162 -16.83 24.31 2.44
N THR A 163 -15.68 24.12 1.79
CA THR A 163 -15.08 22.79 1.57
C THR A 163 -13.98 22.46 2.58
N THR A 164 -13.53 23.44 3.37
CA THR A 164 -12.31 23.35 4.19
C THR A 164 -12.26 22.08 5.05
N TYR A 165 -13.35 21.80 5.78
CA TYR A 165 -13.38 20.68 6.74
C TYR A 165 -14.08 19.44 6.21
N ILE A 166 -15.03 19.59 5.28
CA ILE A 166 -15.68 18.45 4.62
C ILE A 166 -14.75 17.75 3.63
N ASN A 167 -13.68 18.41 3.16
CA ASN A 167 -12.73 17.79 2.26
C ASN A 167 -11.90 16.69 2.92
N TYR A 168 -11.71 16.72 4.25
CA TYR A 168 -11.02 15.63 4.94
C TYR A 168 -11.68 14.27 4.68
N PRO A 169 -12.97 14.05 5.04
CA PRO A 169 -13.63 12.77 4.74
C PRO A 169 -13.78 12.50 3.25
N ILE A 170 -13.99 13.53 2.42
CA ILE A 170 -14.10 13.37 0.96
C ILE A 170 -12.78 12.90 0.34
N SER A 171 -11.62 13.39 0.83
CA SER A 171 -10.32 12.95 0.33
C SER A 171 -10.02 11.50 0.67
N GLN A 172 -10.67 10.95 1.69
CA GLN A 172 -10.54 9.55 2.12
C GLN A 172 -11.49 8.60 1.39
N SER A 173 -12.58 9.09 0.79
CA SER A 173 -13.54 8.27 0.06
C SER A 173 -13.01 7.97 -1.35
N LEU A 174 -12.31 6.85 -1.52
CA LEU A 174 -11.66 6.50 -2.80
C LEU A 174 -12.67 6.09 -3.88
N LEU A 175 -13.45 5.03 -3.61
CA LEU A 175 -14.52 4.56 -4.49
C LEU A 175 -15.86 4.80 -3.80
N ARG A 176 -16.76 5.55 -4.43
CA ARG A 176 -18.11 5.76 -3.91
C ARG A 176 -18.97 4.52 -4.17
N ARG A 177 -20.09 4.40 -3.45
CA ARG A 177 -21.06 3.31 -3.67
C ARG A 177 -21.46 3.18 -5.14
N THR A 178 -21.79 4.31 -5.78
CA THR A 178 -22.14 4.36 -7.20
C THR A 178 -21.02 3.92 -8.13
N ASP A 179 -19.75 4.16 -7.75
CA ASP A 179 -18.60 3.75 -8.55
C ASP A 179 -18.40 2.23 -8.45
N LYS A 180 -18.54 1.65 -7.25
CA LYS A 180 -18.51 0.20 -7.05
C LYS A 180 -19.62 -0.52 -7.82
N ASP A 181 -20.83 0.02 -7.82
CA ASP A 181 -21.96 -0.58 -8.54
C ASP A 181 -21.73 -0.58 -10.06
N LYS A 182 -21.13 0.51 -10.59
CA LYS A 182 -20.70 0.58 -11.99
C LYS A 182 -19.59 -0.40 -12.33
N LEU A 183 -18.61 -0.58 -11.44
CA LEU A 183 -17.56 -1.59 -11.61
C LEU A 183 -18.16 -3.01 -11.65
N ARG A 184 -19.04 -3.36 -10.70
CA ARG A 184 -19.72 -4.65 -10.68
C ARG A 184 -20.54 -4.89 -11.95
N LYS A 185 -21.25 -3.87 -12.43
CA LYS A 185 -21.99 -3.93 -13.69
C LYS A 185 -21.05 -4.19 -14.89
N LEU A 186 -19.91 -3.49 -14.97
CA LEU A 186 -18.91 -3.72 -16.00
C LEU A 186 -18.40 -5.17 -15.95
N PHE A 187 -18.03 -5.67 -14.78
CA PHE A 187 -17.49 -7.02 -14.60
C PHE A 187 -18.47 -8.08 -15.09
N GLN A 188 -19.77 -7.87 -14.80
CA GLN A 188 -20.85 -8.71 -15.28
C GLN A 188 -21.03 -8.64 -16.80
N GLU A 189 -21.11 -7.44 -17.36
CA GLU A 189 -21.32 -7.23 -18.81
C GLU A 189 -20.19 -7.82 -19.64
N LYS A 190 -18.95 -7.72 -19.16
CA LYS A 190 -17.77 -8.27 -19.83
C LYS A 190 -17.47 -9.72 -19.45
N GLN A 191 -18.24 -10.31 -18.53
CA GLN A 191 -18.10 -11.69 -18.05
C GLN A 191 -16.66 -12.01 -17.59
N TRP A 192 -16.03 -11.09 -16.85
CA TRP A 192 -14.64 -11.26 -16.44
C TRP A 192 -14.48 -12.34 -15.37
N GLN A 193 -13.84 -13.46 -15.70
CA GLN A 193 -13.63 -14.57 -14.75
C GLN A 193 -12.15 -14.82 -14.39
N ALA A 194 -11.23 -14.09 -15.01
CA ALA A 194 -9.80 -14.29 -14.82
C ALA A 194 -9.34 -13.96 -13.39
N GLU A 195 -8.20 -14.51 -12.99
CA GLU A 195 -7.53 -14.19 -11.72
C GLU A 195 -6.46 -13.13 -11.98
N TRP A 196 -6.94 -11.91 -12.17
CA TRP A 196 -6.07 -10.76 -12.33
C TRP A 196 -5.69 -10.19 -10.97
N ASP A 197 -4.41 -9.91 -10.79
CA ASP A 197 -3.98 -9.04 -9.72
C ASP A 197 -4.46 -7.59 -9.92
N ALA A 198 -4.22 -6.75 -8.92
CA ALA A 198 -4.68 -5.37 -8.88
C ALA A 198 -4.24 -4.53 -10.09
N GLN A 199 -2.98 -4.68 -10.54
CA GLN A 199 -2.46 -3.90 -11.66
C GLN A 199 -3.12 -4.30 -12.98
N THR A 200 -3.17 -5.61 -13.25
CA THR A 200 -3.73 -6.15 -14.49
C THR A 200 -5.21 -5.77 -14.61
N LEU A 201 -5.96 -5.95 -13.53
CA LEU A 201 -7.37 -5.59 -13.47
C LEU A 201 -7.58 -4.09 -13.70
N PHE A 202 -6.77 -3.23 -13.09
CA PHE A 202 -6.88 -1.79 -13.28
C PHE A 202 -6.64 -1.38 -14.73
N ASP A 203 -5.67 -1.98 -15.40
CA ASP A 203 -5.38 -1.70 -16.80
C ASP A 203 -6.56 -2.11 -17.71
N HIS A 204 -7.24 -3.21 -17.40
CA HIS A 204 -8.48 -3.60 -18.08
C HIS A 204 -9.63 -2.62 -17.81
N VAL A 205 -9.84 -2.21 -16.56
CA VAL A 205 -10.89 -1.23 -16.21
C VAL A 205 -10.62 0.13 -16.85
N ARG A 206 -9.37 0.59 -16.88
CA ARG A 206 -8.99 1.87 -17.47
C ARG A 206 -9.26 1.94 -18.98
N ARG A 207 -9.15 0.81 -19.69
CA ARG A 207 -9.52 0.75 -21.14
C ARG A 207 -11.02 0.99 -21.36
N GLU A 208 -11.84 0.68 -20.37
CA GLU A 208 -13.29 0.88 -20.40
C GLU A 208 -13.69 2.21 -19.75
N ALA A 209 -12.75 3.11 -19.43
CA ALA A 209 -13.02 4.33 -18.68
C ALA A 209 -14.08 5.26 -19.30
N GLY A 210 -14.33 5.12 -20.61
CA GLY A 210 -15.36 5.87 -21.33
C GLY A 210 -16.80 5.61 -20.87
N VAL A 211 -17.09 4.48 -20.21
CA VAL A 211 -18.45 4.15 -19.75
C VAL A 211 -18.78 4.64 -18.34
N PHE A 212 -17.81 5.20 -17.62
CA PHE A 212 -17.95 5.54 -16.21
C PHE A 212 -18.43 6.96 -15.93
N SER A 213 -18.74 7.23 -14.65
CA SER A 213 -18.96 8.58 -14.13
C SER A 213 -17.72 9.45 -14.37
N ILE A 214 -17.91 10.77 -14.45
CA ILE A 214 -16.79 11.73 -14.48
C ILE A 214 -15.84 11.47 -13.31
N HIS A 215 -16.38 11.30 -12.10
CA HIS A 215 -15.59 10.97 -10.90
C HIS A 215 -14.71 9.73 -11.06
N LEU A 216 -15.28 8.58 -11.45
CA LEU A 216 -14.51 7.34 -11.60
C LEU A 216 -13.53 7.43 -12.77
N LYS A 217 -13.89 8.12 -13.86
CA LYS A 217 -12.99 8.38 -14.98
C LYS A 217 -11.78 9.19 -14.51
N ASP A 218 -12.00 10.29 -13.80
CA ASP A 218 -10.94 11.16 -13.27
C ASP A 218 -10.04 10.42 -12.27
N LEU A 219 -10.61 9.53 -11.45
CA LEU A 219 -9.84 8.65 -10.57
C LEU A 219 -8.92 7.70 -11.35
N LEU A 220 -9.38 7.15 -12.47
CA LEU A 220 -8.62 6.22 -13.31
C LEU A 220 -7.57 6.93 -14.21
N THR A 221 -7.77 8.21 -14.54
CA THR A 221 -6.92 8.93 -15.52
C THR A 221 -6.10 10.07 -14.94
N GLU A 222 -6.64 10.86 -14.02
CA GLU A 222 -6.04 12.13 -13.56
C GLU A 222 -5.46 12.05 -12.15
N ASN A 223 -6.04 11.23 -11.26
CA ASN A 223 -5.70 11.21 -9.84
C ASN A 223 -4.51 10.29 -9.49
N LYS A 224 -3.35 10.60 -10.07
CA LYS A 224 -2.20 9.69 -10.00
C LYS A 224 -1.56 9.57 -8.61
N GLN A 225 -1.75 10.55 -7.71
CA GLN A 225 -1.23 10.50 -6.34
C GLN A 225 -1.96 9.45 -5.46
N ARG A 226 -3.15 9.03 -5.86
CA ARG A 226 -3.97 7.99 -5.17
C ARG A 226 -3.88 6.63 -5.85
N HIS A 227 -3.02 6.49 -6.85
CA HIS A 227 -3.02 5.35 -7.77
C HIS A 227 -2.98 3.99 -7.06
N GLU A 228 -2.02 3.77 -6.15
CA GLU A 228 -1.88 2.50 -5.41
C GLU A 228 -3.12 2.19 -4.55
N ALA A 229 -3.69 3.19 -3.89
CA ALA A 229 -4.87 3.00 -3.06
C ALA A 229 -6.12 2.68 -3.91
N ILE A 230 -6.23 3.28 -5.11
CA ILE A 230 -7.30 2.98 -6.07
C ILE A 230 -7.12 1.57 -6.65
N LEU A 231 -5.89 1.16 -7.01
CA LEU A 231 -5.58 -0.19 -7.48
C LEU A 231 -6.10 -1.24 -6.50
N GLU A 232 -5.76 -1.08 -5.22
CA GLU A 232 -6.17 -2.02 -4.18
C GLU A 232 -7.67 -1.98 -3.92
N ALA A 233 -8.29 -0.79 -3.86
CA ALA A 233 -9.73 -0.67 -3.66
C ALA A 233 -10.53 -1.31 -4.80
N LEU A 234 -10.08 -1.14 -6.05
CA LEU A 234 -10.69 -1.74 -7.24
C LEU A 234 -10.56 -3.27 -7.20
N HIS A 235 -9.37 -3.78 -6.87
CA HIS A 235 -9.12 -5.22 -6.75
C HIS A 235 -10.00 -5.86 -5.66
N GLN A 236 -10.19 -5.18 -4.52
CA GLN A 236 -11.09 -5.66 -3.47
C GLN A 236 -12.55 -5.77 -3.95
N VAL A 237 -13.04 -4.81 -4.76
CA VAL A 237 -14.40 -4.87 -5.32
C VAL A 237 -14.54 -6.05 -6.28
N TYR A 238 -13.53 -6.33 -7.10
CA TYR A 238 -13.54 -7.44 -8.04
C TYR A 238 -13.51 -8.81 -7.34
N GLU A 239 -12.61 -8.98 -6.37
CA GLU A 239 -12.53 -10.23 -5.59
C GLU A 239 -13.81 -10.49 -4.79
N GLN A 240 -14.42 -9.45 -4.22
CA GLN A 240 -15.73 -9.56 -3.56
C GLN A 240 -16.81 -10.02 -4.54
N TRP A 241 -16.88 -9.41 -5.72
CA TRP A 241 -17.86 -9.78 -6.75
C TRP A 241 -17.68 -11.24 -7.21
N LYS A 242 -16.43 -11.70 -7.38
CA LYS A 242 -16.13 -13.11 -7.68
C LYS A 242 -16.53 -14.05 -6.55
N ALA A 243 -16.17 -13.73 -5.30
CA ALA A 243 -16.45 -14.56 -4.12
C ALA A 243 -17.97 -14.76 -3.91
N GLN A 244 -18.79 -13.79 -4.30
CA GLN A 244 -20.25 -13.88 -4.24
C GLN A 244 -20.87 -14.70 -5.39
N GLY A 245 -20.06 -15.32 -6.25
CA GLY A 245 -20.51 -16.11 -7.38
C GLY A 245 -21.00 -15.28 -8.56
N CYS A 246 -20.41 -14.09 -8.77
CA CYS A 246 -20.80 -13.15 -9.83
C CYS A 246 -22.30 -12.79 -9.80
N PRO A 247 -22.81 -12.26 -8.68
CA PRO A 247 -24.24 -12.06 -8.49
C PRO A 247 -24.79 -10.98 -9.42
N THR A 248 -25.99 -11.19 -9.94
CA THR A 248 -26.80 -10.15 -10.57
C THR A 248 -27.37 -9.23 -9.48
N ALA A 249 -26.63 -8.16 -9.15
CA ALA A 249 -26.99 -6.93 -8.43
C ALA A 249 -27.87 -6.92 -7.15
N ASP A 250 -28.54 -8.01 -6.74
CA ASP A 250 -29.70 -7.95 -5.82
C ASP A 250 -29.63 -8.92 -4.61
N LYS A 251 -28.45 -9.42 -4.24
CA LYS A 251 -28.32 -10.24 -3.03
C LYS A 251 -27.43 -9.58 -1.99
N ASN A 252 -28.02 -9.30 -0.82
CA ASN A 252 -27.34 -9.03 0.45
C ASN A 252 -26.58 -10.28 0.93
N ASN A 253 -25.63 -10.75 0.14
CA ASN A 253 -24.78 -11.86 0.52
C ASN A 253 -23.53 -11.32 1.21
N TYR A 254 -23.31 -11.86 2.41
CA TYR A 254 -22.20 -11.68 3.33
C TYR A 254 -20.88 -11.29 2.63
N CYS A 255 -20.30 -10.17 3.04
CA CYS A 255 -19.01 -9.70 2.54
C CYS A 255 -17.88 -10.52 3.17
N SER A 256 -17.40 -11.58 2.51
CA SER A 256 -16.22 -12.32 2.95
C SER A 256 -14.93 -11.68 2.43
N TRP A 257 -13.84 -11.89 3.16
CA TRP A 257 -12.49 -11.62 2.66
C TRP A 257 -12.21 -12.42 1.38
N SER A 258 -11.24 -11.98 0.58
CA SER A 258 -10.75 -12.82 -0.51
C SER A 258 -10.19 -14.11 0.09
N ARG A 259 -10.58 -15.24 -0.51
CA ARG A 259 -10.11 -16.57 -0.15
C ARG A 259 -8.71 -16.86 -0.72
N HIS A 260 -8.12 -15.89 -1.42
CA HIS A 260 -6.85 -16.05 -2.11
C HIS A 260 -5.78 -15.08 -1.59
N LEU A 261 -4.56 -15.59 -1.46
CA LEU A 261 -3.36 -14.78 -1.34
C LEU A 261 -2.73 -14.63 -2.72
N PHE A 262 -2.13 -13.48 -3.00
CA PHE A 262 -1.37 -13.25 -4.22
C PHE A 262 0.12 -13.17 -3.88
N CYS A 263 0.96 -13.73 -4.73
CA CYS A 263 2.41 -13.55 -4.65
C CYS A 263 2.96 -12.76 -5.83
N GLY A 264 4.00 -11.98 -5.54
CA GLY A 264 4.90 -11.45 -6.54
C GLY A 264 6.11 -12.38 -6.74
N LEU A 265 7.13 -11.84 -7.40
CA LEU A 265 8.44 -12.48 -7.48
C LEU A 265 9.44 -11.76 -6.58
N TYR A 266 10.34 -12.55 -5.99
CA TYR A 266 11.53 -12.11 -5.29
C TYR A 266 12.76 -12.66 -6.02
N ARG A 267 13.68 -11.79 -6.42
CA ARG A 267 14.94 -12.11 -7.09
C ARG A 267 16.08 -11.90 -6.12
N ALA A 268 16.86 -12.95 -5.92
CA ALA A 268 18.14 -12.92 -5.24
C ALA A 268 19.24 -13.35 -6.20
N GLU A 269 20.43 -12.80 -5.98
CA GLU A 269 21.63 -13.20 -6.70
C GLU A 269 22.64 -13.70 -5.68
N ASP A 270 23.07 -14.95 -5.85
CA ASP A 270 24.18 -15.49 -5.10
C ASP A 270 25.46 -14.77 -5.55
N ILE A 271 25.98 -13.90 -4.70
CA ILE A 271 27.17 -13.09 -5.00
C ILE A 271 28.44 -13.92 -5.24
N PHE A 272 28.49 -15.17 -4.77
CA PHE A 272 29.65 -16.06 -4.94
C PHE A 272 29.53 -16.89 -6.21
N LEU A 273 28.32 -17.33 -6.57
CA LEU A 273 28.07 -18.17 -7.73
C LEU A 273 27.63 -17.39 -8.96
N GLY A 274 27.20 -16.13 -8.80
CA GLY A 274 26.54 -15.34 -9.84
C GLY A 274 25.20 -15.95 -10.29
N GLN A 275 24.64 -16.88 -9.51
CA GLN A 275 23.38 -17.53 -9.82
C GLN A 275 22.23 -16.64 -9.40
N VAL A 276 21.30 -16.40 -10.33
CA VAL A 276 20.08 -15.63 -10.09
C VAL A 276 18.93 -16.61 -9.87
N ASP A 277 18.25 -16.49 -8.74
CA ASP A 277 17.08 -17.27 -8.40
C ASP A 277 15.86 -16.36 -8.22
N TYR A 278 14.71 -16.84 -8.70
CA TYR A 278 13.42 -16.18 -8.51
C TYR A 278 12.55 -17.07 -7.63
N SER A 279 12.06 -16.53 -6.53
CA SER A 279 11.18 -17.19 -5.58
C SER A 279 9.81 -16.53 -5.56
N LEU A 280 8.79 -17.27 -5.11
CA LEU A 280 7.49 -16.67 -4.84
C LEU A 280 7.58 -15.76 -3.63
N TYR A 281 6.92 -14.61 -3.72
CA TYR A 281 6.90 -13.61 -2.66
C TYR A 281 5.48 -13.29 -2.21
N PRO A 282 4.94 -14.00 -1.21
CA PRO A 282 3.53 -13.88 -0.82
C PRO A 282 3.23 -12.54 -0.13
N LYS A 283 2.17 -11.86 -0.57
CA LYS A 283 1.68 -10.60 0.04
C LYS A 283 0.65 -10.89 1.13
N GLN A 284 0.72 -10.15 2.23
CA GLN A 284 -0.32 -10.19 3.28
C GLN A 284 -1.59 -9.45 2.80
N GLN A 285 -2.76 -9.92 3.27
CA GLN A 285 -4.02 -9.21 3.05
C GLN A 285 -4.14 -8.08 4.08
N ARG A 286 -4.41 -6.85 3.61
CA ARG A 286 -4.68 -5.70 4.49
C ARG A 286 -5.79 -6.02 5.48
N GLY A 287 -5.59 -5.70 6.76
CA GLY A 287 -6.61 -5.80 7.80
C GLY A 287 -6.92 -7.22 8.26
N ARG A 288 -6.14 -8.21 7.80
CA ARG A 288 -6.29 -9.60 8.20
C ARG A 288 -4.98 -10.12 8.80
N SER A 289 -5.02 -10.52 10.07
CA SER A 289 -3.90 -11.19 10.74
C SER A 289 -4.05 -12.68 10.52
N LEU A 290 -3.02 -13.31 9.96
CA LEU A 290 -3.01 -14.74 9.64
C LEU A 290 -1.75 -15.34 10.27
N GLU A 291 -1.89 -15.97 11.43
CA GLU A 291 -0.75 -16.42 12.23
C GLU A 291 -0.20 -17.78 11.78
N SER A 292 -1.01 -18.59 11.09
CA SER A 292 -0.63 -19.92 10.62
C SER A 292 -1.20 -20.22 9.24
N VAL A 293 -0.45 -19.83 8.20
CA VAL A 293 -0.77 -20.14 6.81
C VAL A 293 0.29 -21.10 6.28
N GLU A 294 -0.15 -22.23 5.75
CA GLU A 294 0.73 -23.21 5.12
C GLU A 294 0.38 -23.37 3.65
N VAL A 295 1.40 -23.42 2.78
CA VAL A 295 1.25 -23.57 1.34
C VAL A 295 1.77 -24.95 0.93
N LYS A 296 0.95 -25.70 0.19
CA LYS A 296 1.32 -27.01 -0.35
C LYS A 296 1.91 -26.87 -1.75
N GLN A 297 3.09 -27.44 -1.95
CA GLN A 297 3.73 -27.58 -3.26
C GLN A 297 4.21 -29.02 -3.43
N GLY A 298 3.53 -29.78 -4.29
CA GLY A 298 3.77 -31.23 -4.38
C GLY A 298 3.52 -31.91 -3.03
N ASP A 299 4.51 -32.65 -2.55
CA ASP A 299 4.47 -33.32 -1.24
C ASP A 299 4.99 -32.44 -0.08
N ASN A 300 5.54 -31.27 -0.39
CA ASN A 300 6.12 -30.37 0.60
C ASN A 300 5.07 -29.35 1.08
N THR A 301 5.19 -28.97 2.36
CA THR A 301 4.36 -27.94 2.99
C THR A 301 5.27 -26.86 3.54
N HIS A 302 5.01 -25.61 3.16
CA HIS A 302 5.80 -24.45 3.55
C HIS A 302 4.96 -23.52 4.41
N SER A 303 5.43 -23.24 5.63
CA SER A 303 4.78 -22.27 6.52
C SER A 303 5.16 -20.85 6.12
N LEU A 304 4.16 -19.99 5.91
CA LEU A 304 4.37 -18.57 5.65
C LEU A 304 4.75 -17.87 6.94
N ARG A 305 5.96 -17.31 6.98
CA ARG A 305 6.46 -16.51 8.11
C ARG A 305 6.38 -15.05 7.75
N GLU A 306 5.93 -14.21 8.68
CA GLU A 306 6.00 -12.76 8.48
C GLU A 306 7.47 -12.33 8.45
N GLU A 307 7.88 -11.74 7.33
CA GLU A 307 9.20 -11.11 7.21
C GLU A 307 9.11 -9.65 7.64
N ARG A 308 8.10 -8.95 7.14
CA ARG A 308 7.85 -7.54 7.37
C ARG A 308 6.37 -7.22 7.15
N ARG A 309 5.91 -6.06 7.64
CA ARG A 309 4.52 -5.65 7.47
C ARG A 309 4.14 -5.64 5.98
N GLY A 310 3.07 -6.36 5.65
CA GLY A 310 2.56 -6.48 4.28
C GLY A 310 3.11 -7.65 3.47
N TRP A 311 4.12 -8.37 3.97
CA TRP A 311 4.77 -9.46 3.23
C TRP A 311 5.15 -10.65 4.11
N TYR A 312 4.99 -11.85 3.55
CA TYR A 312 5.61 -13.05 4.10
C TYR A 312 7.00 -13.24 3.47
N SER A 313 7.86 -14.01 4.13
CA SER A 313 9.17 -14.38 3.59
C SER A 313 9.05 -15.06 2.21
N PRO A 314 10.05 -14.88 1.32
CA PRO A 314 10.11 -15.62 0.07
C PRO A 314 10.09 -17.13 0.33
N LEU A 315 9.39 -17.88 -0.53
CA LEU A 315 9.42 -19.33 -0.45
C LEU A 315 10.76 -19.86 -0.95
N GLU A 316 11.33 -20.83 -0.23
CA GLU A 316 12.69 -21.35 -0.43
C GLU A 316 12.90 -22.16 -1.74
N TYR A 317 11.97 -22.08 -2.68
CA TYR A 317 12.07 -22.77 -3.96
C TYR A 317 12.02 -21.79 -5.14
N SER A 318 12.76 -22.13 -6.18
CA SER A 318 12.81 -21.34 -7.41
C SER A 318 11.56 -21.58 -8.27
N VAL A 319 11.03 -20.50 -8.82
CA VAL A 319 9.93 -20.49 -9.78
C VAL A 319 10.39 -21.12 -11.09
N SER A 320 9.63 -22.08 -11.58
CA SER A 320 9.90 -22.73 -12.86
C SER A 320 9.46 -21.87 -14.05
N GLN A 321 10.05 -22.10 -15.22
CA GLN A 321 9.63 -21.47 -16.47
C GLN A 321 8.13 -21.64 -16.75
N LYS A 322 7.56 -22.81 -16.44
CA LYS A 322 6.14 -23.10 -16.70
C LYS A 322 5.23 -22.26 -15.81
N GLU A 323 5.60 -22.08 -14.55
CA GLU A 323 4.86 -21.25 -13.59
C GLU A 323 4.97 -19.77 -13.96
N LEU A 324 6.13 -19.32 -14.44
CA LEU A 324 6.30 -17.95 -14.93
C LEU A 324 5.45 -17.68 -16.19
N GLU A 325 5.36 -18.66 -17.10
CA GLU A 325 4.61 -18.52 -18.35
C GLU A 325 3.08 -18.54 -18.16
N ASN A 326 2.59 -19.42 -17.29
CA ASN A 326 1.15 -19.70 -17.16
C ASN A 326 0.54 -19.20 -15.85
N GLY A 327 1.34 -18.62 -14.94
CA GLY A 327 0.97 -18.48 -13.54
C GLY A 327 0.93 -19.82 -12.82
N ALA A 328 0.58 -19.79 -11.53
CA ALA A 328 0.48 -20.97 -10.70
C ALA A 328 -0.51 -20.77 -9.55
N LYS A 329 -1.07 -21.89 -9.06
CA LYS A 329 -1.92 -21.91 -7.85
C LYS A 329 -1.42 -22.98 -6.91
N TYR A 330 -1.30 -22.62 -5.64
CA TYR A 330 -0.84 -23.51 -4.58
C TYR A 330 -1.93 -23.58 -3.52
N GLN A 331 -2.26 -24.79 -3.08
CA GLN A 331 -3.30 -24.97 -2.08
C GLN A 331 -2.82 -24.44 -0.73
N ILE A 332 -3.66 -23.68 -0.05
CA ILE A 332 -3.41 -23.22 1.31
C ILE A 332 -4.09 -24.18 2.29
N THR A 333 -3.37 -24.51 3.35
CA THR A 333 -3.93 -25.11 4.57
C THR A 333 -3.91 -24.05 5.65
N SER A 334 -5.08 -23.56 6.04
CA SER A 334 -5.24 -22.51 7.05
C SER A 334 -6.56 -22.71 7.80
N GLN A 335 -6.62 -22.20 9.03
CA GLN A 335 -7.84 -22.14 9.82
C GLN A 335 -8.78 -21.00 9.37
N ASP A 336 -8.28 -20.10 8.51
CA ASP A 336 -8.93 -18.84 8.13
C ASP A 336 -9.56 -18.88 6.72
N ASP A 337 -10.25 -19.95 6.30
CA ASP A 337 -10.99 -19.98 5.02
C ASP A 337 -10.20 -19.47 3.77
N LEU A 338 -8.90 -19.75 3.71
CA LEU A 338 -8.04 -19.46 2.56
C LEU A 338 -7.89 -20.71 1.71
N ASP A 339 -8.08 -20.57 0.40
CA ASP A 339 -8.05 -21.67 -0.54
C ASP A 339 -6.69 -21.78 -1.25
N TYR A 340 -6.19 -20.66 -1.79
CA TYR A 340 -5.05 -20.67 -2.71
C TYR A 340 -4.09 -19.50 -2.53
N LEU A 341 -2.80 -19.76 -2.74
CA LEU A 341 -1.78 -18.78 -3.08
C LEU A 341 -1.65 -18.74 -4.61
N ILE A 342 -1.77 -17.56 -5.21
CA ILE A 342 -1.83 -17.36 -6.66
C ILE A 342 -0.60 -16.57 -7.13
N LEU A 343 0.16 -17.17 -8.04
CA LEU A 343 1.09 -16.45 -8.91
C LEU A 343 0.33 -16.07 -10.19
N PRO A 344 0.02 -14.79 -10.43
CA PRO A 344 -0.72 -14.38 -11.62
C PRO A 344 0.09 -14.63 -12.90
N ALA A 345 -0.60 -15.05 -13.96
CA ALA A 345 -0.02 -15.14 -15.30
C ALA A 345 0.21 -13.72 -15.85
N ARG A 346 1.46 -13.42 -16.23
CA ARG A 346 1.87 -12.10 -16.74
C ARG A 346 2.83 -12.24 -17.90
N ASP A 347 2.89 -11.20 -18.73
CA ASP A 347 3.90 -11.10 -19.79
C ASP A 347 5.19 -10.39 -19.31
N PHE A 348 5.12 -9.74 -18.15
CA PHE A 348 6.26 -9.07 -17.53
C PHE A 348 6.09 -8.89 -16.01
N TRP A 349 7.21 -8.69 -15.33
CA TRP A 349 7.35 -8.37 -13.93
C TRP A 349 8.32 -7.20 -13.76
N ILE A 350 7.94 -6.24 -12.92
CA ILE A 350 8.80 -5.13 -12.53
C ILE A 350 9.28 -5.41 -11.12
N LEU A 351 10.60 -5.57 -10.97
CA LEU A 351 11.23 -5.86 -9.69
C LEU A 351 12.06 -4.65 -9.28
N ILE A 352 11.70 -4.02 -8.17
CA ILE A 352 12.43 -2.86 -7.64
C ILE A 352 13.33 -3.30 -6.47
N PRO A 353 14.41 -2.57 -6.17
CA PRO A 353 15.22 -2.81 -4.98
C PRO A 353 14.34 -2.77 -3.73
N ASP A 354 14.70 -3.57 -2.72
CA ASP A 354 14.04 -3.54 -1.42
C ASP A 354 13.94 -2.08 -0.89
N PRO A 355 12.73 -1.52 -0.68
CA PRO A 355 12.55 -0.15 -0.22
C PRO A 355 13.16 0.13 1.16
N GLU A 356 13.20 -0.88 2.04
CA GLU A 356 13.76 -0.79 3.39
C GLU A 356 15.28 -1.04 3.39
N ASN A 357 15.78 -1.83 2.42
CA ASN A 357 17.21 -2.11 2.26
C ASN A 357 17.65 -2.18 0.78
N PRO A 358 17.75 -1.05 0.06
CA PRO A 358 18.08 -1.03 -1.37
C PRO A 358 19.46 -1.62 -1.70
N ASP A 359 20.36 -1.64 -0.72
CA ASP A 359 21.74 -2.14 -0.85
C ASP A 359 21.85 -3.66 -0.62
N SER A 360 20.74 -4.34 -0.30
CA SER A 360 20.70 -5.81 -0.09
C SER A 360 20.97 -6.63 -1.35
N GLY A 361 20.85 -6.02 -2.54
CA GLY A 361 20.87 -6.73 -3.82
C GLY A 361 19.57 -7.49 -4.12
N ALA A 362 18.59 -7.48 -3.23
CA ALA A 362 17.28 -8.09 -3.44
C ALA A 362 16.37 -7.20 -4.28
N TYR A 363 15.72 -7.80 -5.27
CA TYR A 363 14.71 -7.14 -6.09
C TYR A 363 13.39 -7.89 -6.00
N ALA A 364 12.27 -7.20 -5.81
CA ALA A 364 10.98 -7.88 -5.78
C ALA A 364 9.85 -7.03 -6.36
N SER A 365 8.68 -7.66 -6.53
CA SER A 365 7.45 -6.99 -6.98
C SER A 365 6.79 -6.17 -5.85
N TRP A 366 7.56 -5.33 -5.15
CA TRP A 366 7.13 -4.58 -3.96
C TRP A 366 5.98 -3.61 -4.25
N GLN A 367 6.14 -2.79 -5.28
CA GLN A 367 5.25 -1.72 -5.69
C GLN A 367 5.65 -1.25 -7.10
N ALA A 368 4.92 -0.27 -7.64
CA ALA A 368 5.29 0.36 -8.90
C ALA A 368 6.64 1.11 -8.78
N PRO A 369 7.44 1.18 -9.86
CA PRO A 369 8.72 1.88 -9.81
C PRO A 369 8.51 3.37 -9.59
N SER A 370 9.13 3.89 -8.53
CA SER A 370 9.19 5.33 -8.29
C SER A 370 10.12 5.99 -9.31
N LEU A 371 9.85 7.26 -9.65
CA LEU A 371 10.69 8.02 -10.56
C LEU A 371 12.15 8.02 -10.08
N GLY A 372 13.10 7.81 -11.01
CA GLY A 372 14.53 7.76 -10.73
C GLY A 372 15.02 6.53 -9.97
N THR A 373 14.14 5.59 -9.63
CA THR A 373 14.53 4.32 -9.00
C THR A 373 14.87 3.31 -10.10
N PRO A 374 16.10 2.75 -10.12
CA PRO A 374 16.42 1.68 -11.05
C PRO A 374 15.64 0.42 -10.67
N PHE A 375 15.21 -0.33 -11.67
CA PHE A 375 14.49 -1.58 -11.49
C PHE A 375 14.95 -2.63 -12.50
N ILE A 376 14.53 -3.87 -12.27
CA ILE A 376 14.70 -4.98 -13.19
C ILE A 376 13.36 -5.23 -13.87
N LEU A 377 13.39 -5.33 -15.20
CA LEU A 377 12.25 -5.72 -16.00
C LEU A 377 12.46 -7.16 -16.48
N LEU A 378 11.72 -8.07 -15.89
CA LEU A 378 11.63 -9.46 -16.34
C LEU A 378 10.47 -9.57 -17.32
N CYS A 379 10.71 -9.88 -18.59
CA CYS A 379 9.66 -9.86 -19.61
C CYS A 379 9.81 -10.97 -20.65
N LYS A 380 8.69 -11.28 -21.31
CA LYS A 380 8.71 -12.10 -22.53
C LYS A 380 9.44 -11.38 -23.66
N GLN A 381 10.16 -12.14 -24.48
CA GLN A 381 10.99 -11.65 -25.58
C GLN A 381 10.20 -10.88 -26.63
N GLU A 382 8.91 -11.18 -26.79
CA GLU A 382 7.99 -10.45 -27.66
C GLU A 382 7.82 -8.97 -27.28
N LEU A 383 8.02 -8.63 -26.00
CA LEU A 383 7.93 -7.26 -25.49
C LEU A 383 9.18 -6.41 -25.78
N LEU A 384 10.29 -7.03 -26.21
CA LEU A 384 11.53 -6.30 -26.52
C LEU A 384 11.33 -5.24 -27.61
N SER A 385 10.43 -5.48 -28.57
CA SER A 385 10.14 -4.50 -29.62
C SER A 385 9.43 -3.25 -29.08
N ASP A 386 8.53 -3.41 -28.12
CA ASP A 386 7.87 -2.32 -27.43
C ASP A 386 8.84 -1.59 -26.50
N ILE A 387 9.70 -2.32 -25.79
CA ILE A 387 10.72 -1.75 -24.89
C ILE A 387 11.73 -0.92 -25.68
N GLN A 388 12.22 -1.43 -26.81
CA GLN A 388 13.10 -0.68 -27.71
C GLN A 388 12.43 0.62 -28.16
N ARG A 389 11.14 0.57 -28.51
CA ARG A 389 10.40 1.78 -28.88
C ARG A 389 10.35 2.80 -27.75
N LEU A 390 10.14 2.36 -26.50
CA LEU A 390 10.17 3.25 -25.34
C LEU A 390 11.57 3.86 -25.09
N GLN A 391 12.64 3.14 -25.41
CA GLN A 391 14.00 3.66 -25.32
C GLN A 391 14.32 4.68 -26.42
N ASP A 392 13.90 4.39 -27.66
CA ASP A 392 14.08 5.26 -28.83
C ASP A 392 13.37 6.60 -28.63
N GLU A 393 12.20 6.59 -27.97
CA GLU A 393 11.43 7.79 -27.59
C GLU A 393 11.93 8.45 -26.28
N HIS A 394 13.06 7.98 -25.74
CA HIS A 394 13.66 8.47 -24.49
C HIS A 394 12.69 8.47 -23.30
N LEU A 395 11.83 7.46 -23.21
CA LEU A 395 10.92 7.27 -22.07
C LEU A 395 11.53 6.34 -21.00
N LEU A 396 12.30 5.36 -21.45
CA LEU A 396 12.94 4.35 -20.63
C LEU A 396 14.44 4.26 -20.95
N LYS A 397 15.26 4.15 -19.91
CA LYS A 397 16.67 3.75 -20.01
C LYS A 397 16.80 2.33 -19.46
N SER A 398 17.60 1.46 -20.06
CA SER A 398 17.99 0.17 -19.47
C SER A 398 19.39 -0.24 -19.91
N SER A 399 19.90 -1.35 -19.38
CA SER A 399 21.08 -1.99 -19.94
C SER A 399 20.81 -2.45 -21.39
N CYS A 400 21.85 -2.41 -22.24
CA CYS A 400 21.72 -2.65 -23.68
C CYS A 400 21.57 -4.14 -24.06
N THR A 401 21.74 -5.08 -23.12
CA THR A 401 21.78 -6.52 -23.41
C THR A 401 20.77 -7.28 -22.53
N PRO A 402 19.65 -7.78 -23.11
CA PRO A 402 18.75 -8.69 -22.42
C PRO A 402 19.49 -9.97 -22.02
N GLN A 403 19.30 -10.44 -20.78
CA GLN A 403 19.90 -11.67 -20.28
C GLN A 403 18.86 -12.80 -20.23
N PRO A 404 19.10 -13.96 -20.86
CA PRO A 404 18.19 -15.09 -20.73
C PRO A 404 18.28 -15.67 -19.30
N ILE A 405 17.13 -16.05 -18.74
CA ILE A 405 17.07 -16.61 -17.37
C ILE A 405 17.10 -18.12 -17.37
N PHE A 406 16.26 -18.71 -18.22
CA PHE A 406 16.25 -20.16 -18.42
C PHE A 406 16.75 -20.50 -19.82
N ASN A 407 17.49 -21.60 -19.93
CA ASN A 407 17.93 -22.14 -21.20
C ASN A 407 16.71 -22.39 -22.12
N ASN A 408 16.73 -21.82 -23.33
CA ASN A 408 15.65 -21.90 -24.31
C ASN A 408 14.29 -21.33 -23.84
N SER A 409 14.28 -20.37 -22.91
CA SER A 409 13.06 -19.64 -22.57
C SER A 409 12.84 -18.40 -23.41
N GLY A 410 11.57 -18.05 -23.59
CA GLY A 410 11.18 -16.75 -24.12
C GLY A 410 11.26 -15.62 -23.09
N TRP A 411 11.84 -15.83 -21.91
CA TRP A 411 11.92 -14.84 -20.84
C TRP A 411 13.32 -14.24 -20.76
N VAL A 412 13.38 -12.92 -20.63
CA VAL A 412 14.63 -12.17 -20.53
C VAL A 412 14.57 -11.17 -19.38
N GLU A 413 15.73 -10.96 -18.77
CA GLU A 413 15.97 -9.92 -17.78
C GLU A 413 16.60 -8.70 -18.44
N LEU A 414 16.02 -7.52 -18.18
CA LEU A 414 16.62 -6.23 -18.46
C LEU A 414 16.94 -5.55 -17.13
N GLN A 415 18.21 -5.23 -16.94
CA GLN A 415 18.71 -4.63 -15.69
C GLN A 415 18.83 -3.11 -15.82
N GLN A 416 18.90 -2.43 -14.67
CA GLN A 416 19.09 -0.97 -14.58
C GLN A 416 18.06 -0.18 -15.39
N CYS A 417 16.84 -0.71 -15.49
CA CYS A 417 15.72 -0.03 -16.11
C CYS A 417 15.37 1.21 -15.28
N MET A 418 15.12 2.34 -15.91
CA MET A 418 14.74 3.59 -15.24
C MET A 418 13.87 4.43 -16.16
N VAL A 419 12.74 4.91 -15.63
CA VAL A 419 11.87 5.87 -16.32
C VAL A 419 12.53 7.25 -16.32
N VAL A 420 12.68 7.85 -17.50
CA VAL A 420 13.44 9.10 -17.68
C VAL A 420 12.64 10.25 -18.29
N SER A 421 11.40 10.03 -18.75
CA SER A 421 10.52 11.10 -19.29
C SER A 421 9.06 11.01 -18.81
N GLN A 422 8.33 12.13 -18.86
CA GLN A 422 6.86 12.21 -18.68
C GLN A 422 6.07 12.20 -19.99
N ALA A 423 6.74 12.37 -21.13
CA ALA A 423 6.10 12.54 -22.44
C ALA A 423 5.60 11.21 -23.02
N TRP A 424 4.84 10.45 -22.23
CA TRP A 424 4.25 9.18 -22.62
C TRP A 424 3.00 9.34 -23.52
N ASP A 425 2.49 10.57 -23.60
CA ASP A 425 1.38 10.94 -24.46
C ASP A 425 1.83 10.92 -25.93
N GLY A 426 1.08 10.23 -26.78
CA GLY A 426 1.42 10.08 -28.21
C GLY A 426 2.41 8.96 -28.54
N VAL A 427 3.00 8.28 -27.56
CA VAL A 427 3.81 7.07 -27.81
C VAL A 427 2.92 5.83 -27.80
N PHE A 428 2.89 5.12 -28.93
CA PHE A 428 2.07 3.92 -29.10
C PHE A 428 2.96 2.68 -29.15
N ILE A 429 2.72 1.75 -28.22
CA ILE A 429 3.32 0.42 -28.20
C ILE A 429 2.22 -0.64 -28.28
N LYS A 430 2.55 -1.88 -28.66
CA LYS A 430 1.55 -2.94 -28.81
C LYS A 430 0.97 -3.35 -27.45
N ASN A 431 1.83 -3.57 -26.46
CA ASN A 431 1.43 -3.95 -25.12
C ASN A 431 1.08 -2.72 -24.27
N GLN A 432 -0.21 -2.38 -24.22
CA GLN A 432 -0.70 -1.25 -23.41
C GLN A 432 -0.57 -1.49 -21.89
N THR A 433 -0.60 -2.74 -21.43
CA THR A 433 -0.39 -3.08 -20.00
C THR A 433 1.03 -2.69 -19.57
N LEU A 434 2.03 -3.01 -20.40
CA LEU A 434 3.42 -2.58 -20.19
C LEU A 434 3.53 -1.05 -20.15
N LYS A 435 2.85 -0.36 -21.08
CA LYS A 435 2.84 1.11 -21.10
C LYS A 435 2.33 1.67 -19.78
N TYR A 436 1.19 1.19 -19.29
CA TYR A 436 0.59 1.73 -18.07
C TYR A 436 1.37 1.38 -16.82
N ALA A 437 1.95 0.18 -16.74
CA ALA A 437 2.77 -0.23 -15.60
C ALA A 437 4.10 0.56 -15.49
N LEU A 438 4.67 0.97 -16.62
CA LEU A 438 5.90 1.77 -16.66
C LEU A 438 5.66 3.29 -16.64
N GLN A 439 4.47 3.74 -17.05
CA GLN A 439 4.15 5.16 -17.07
C GLN A 439 4.17 5.71 -15.63
N PRO A 440 4.96 6.77 -15.35
CA PRO A 440 5.08 7.28 -14.01
C PRO A 440 3.72 7.83 -13.54
N SER A 441 3.27 7.32 -12.39
CA SER A 441 2.10 7.84 -11.68
C SER A 441 2.43 9.20 -11.05
N VAL A 442 3.61 9.35 -10.48
CA VAL A 442 4.03 10.59 -9.84
C VAL A 442 5.01 11.38 -10.70
N LYS A 443 4.93 12.71 -10.62
CA LYS A 443 5.85 13.62 -11.31
C LYS A 443 7.10 13.97 -10.49
N LEU A 444 7.06 13.64 -9.21
CA LEU A 444 8.05 13.97 -8.21
C LEU A 444 8.16 12.78 -7.26
N SER A 445 9.38 12.35 -6.96
CA SER A 445 9.65 11.32 -5.96
C SER A 445 10.87 11.70 -5.12
N ILE A 446 10.95 11.14 -3.92
CA ILE A 446 12.10 11.27 -3.04
C ILE A 446 12.72 9.87 -2.89
N SER A 447 14.03 9.80 -3.12
CA SER A 447 14.84 8.62 -2.86
C SER A 447 15.89 8.89 -1.80
N LEU A 448 16.22 7.84 -1.05
CA LEU A 448 17.17 7.85 0.05
C LEU A 448 18.26 6.82 -0.21
N SER A 449 19.51 7.25 -0.22
CA SER A 449 20.66 6.38 -0.51
C SER A 449 21.83 6.66 0.43
N GLY A 450 22.71 5.66 0.61
CA GLY A 450 23.88 5.77 1.49
C GLY A 450 23.54 5.94 2.98
N GLY A 451 24.52 6.46 3.72
CA GLY A 451 24.49 6.51 5.18
C GLY A 451 24.73 5.15 5.84
N LEU A 452 24.73 5.11 7.16
CA LEU A 452 24.81 3.87 7.94
C LEU A 452 23.42 3.50 8.45
N ARG A 453 22.82 2.47 7.85
CA ARG A 453 21.49 1.96 8.23
C ARG A 453 21.58 0.97 9.39
N VAL A 454 20.56 0.97 10.24
CA VAL A 454 20.30 -0.06 11.25
C VAL A 454 19.32 -1.08 10.66
N PRO A 455 19.76 -2.33 10.40
CA PRO A 455 18.90 -3.38 9.86
C PRO A 455 17.65 -3.64 10.72
N LYS A 456 16.60 -4.22 10.13
CA LYS A 456 15.29 -4.54 10.75
C LYS A 456 14.40 -3.34 11.13
N ILE A 457 15.00 -2.24 11.60
CA ILE A 457 14.25 -1.03 11.95
C ILE A 457 14.23 0.02 10.85
N GLY A 458 14.97 -0.14 9.74
CA GLY A 458 14.94 0.81 8.63
C GLY A 458 15.28 2.25 9.05
N ALA A 459 16.20 2.40 10.01
CA ALA A 459 16.65 3.70 10.52
C ALA A 459 18.10 3.96 10.11
N TRP A 460 18.57 5.20 10.27
CA TRP A 460 19.97 5.57 10.08
C TRP A 460 20.59 6.03 11.39
N LEU A 461 21.91 5.89 11.49
CA LEU A 461 22.65 6.37 12.65
C LEU A 461 22.88 7.88 12.57
N VAL A 462 22.85 8.52 13.74
CA VAL A 462 23.18 9.93 13.91
C VAL A 462 24.54 10.27 13.28
N ASN A 463 24.63 11.42 12.62
CA ASN A 463 25.79 11.86 11.82
C ASN A 463 26.11 11.01 10.58
N HIS A 464 25.38 9.92 10.32
CA HIS A 464 25.52 9.05 9.16
C HIS A 464 24.16 8.82 8.47
N GLY A 465 23.36 9.88 8.38
CA GLY A 465 22.06 9.86 7.71
C GLY A 465 22.14 9.64 6.19
N PRO A 466 21.00 9.41 5.53
CA PRO A 466 20.96 9.19 4.09
C PRO A 466 21.25 10.48 3.32
N GLN A 467 21.71 10.30 2.09
CA GLN A 467 21.60 11.30 1.06
C GLN A 467 20.17 11.32 0.50
N ILE A 468 19.66 12.52 0.24
CA ILE A 468 18.32 12.74 -0.31
C ILE A 468 18.46 13.12 -1.77
N THR A 469 17.77 12.40 -2.66
CA THR A 469 17.64 12.82 -4.06
C THR A 469 16.17 13.04 -4.37
N ILE A 470 15.85 14.25 -4.84
CA ILE A 470 14.50 14.57 -5.33
C ILE A 470 14.50 14.31 -6.83
N PHE A 471 13.86 13.22 -7.25
CA PHE A 471 13.69 12.96 -8.68
C PHE A 471 12.48 13.70 -9.20
N GLY A 472 12.67 14.36 -10.32
CA GLY A 472 11.64 15.15 -10.96
C GLY A 472 12.07 15.59 -12.35
N PHE A 473 11.10 15.94 -13.17
CA PHE A 473 11.34 16.40 -14.54
C PHE A 473 11.52 17.92 -14.64
N TYR A 474 11.51 18.57 -13.48
CA TYR A 474 11.70 20.00 -13.32
C TYR A 474 13.12 20.26 -12.85
N ARG A 475 13.65 21.46 -13.15
CA ARG A 475 15.03 21.80 -12.77
C ARG A 475 15.21 21.90 -11.26
N ASN A 476 14.25 22.50 -10.57
CA ASN A 476 14.28 22.72 -9.14
C ASN A 476 13.01 22.18 -8.48
N ALA A 477 13.11 21.77 -7.22
CA ALA A 477 11.99 21.44 -6.34
C ALA A 477 12.19 22.09 -4.97
N GLU A 478 11.10 22.41 -4.28
CA GLU A 478 11.16 22.91 -2.89
C GLU A 478 11.36 21.71 -1.96
N LEU A 479 12.47 21.69 -1.23
CA LEU A 479 12.75 20.69 -0.20
C LEU A 479 12.46 21.27 1.16
N LYS A 480 11.60 20.57 1.92
CA LYS A 480 11.38 20.84 3.33
C LYS A 480 11.67 19.60 4.16
N VAL A 481 12.49 19.74 5.21
CA VAL A 481 12.77 18.66 6.15
C VAL A 481 12.39 19.12 7.55
N THR A 482 11.47 18.40 8.18
CA THR A 482 10.89 18.76 9.48
C THR A 482 11.11 17.63 10.48
N ARG A 483 11.63 17.96 11.67
CA ARG A 483 11.68 17.02 12.80
C ARG A 483 10.30 16.93 13.45
N LEU A 484 9.76 15.72 13.59
CA LEU A 484 8.37 15.52 14.02
C LEU A 484 8.14 15.75 15.51
N SER A 485 9.15 15.55 16.36
CA SER A 485 9.01 15.67 17.81
C SER A 485 8.69 17.09 18.28
N ASP A 486 9.21 18.11 17.59
CA ASP A 486 9.04 19.52 17.94
C ASP A 486 8.61 20.41 16.76
N ASN A 487 8.34 19.80 15.60
CA ASN A 487 8.04 20.49 14.34
C ASN A 487 9.13 21.47 13.89
N GLN A 488 10.39 21.26 14.30
CA GLN A 488 11.49 22.11 13.85
C GLN A 488 11.79 21.87 12.37
N VAL A 489 11.75 22.93 11.56
CA VAL A 489 12.17 22.89 10.16
C VAL A 489 13.70 23.03 10.10
N ILE A 490 14.35 22.04 9.49
CA ILE A 490 15.82 21.93 9.39
C ILE A 490 16.29 22.51 8.07
N VAL A 491 15.52 22.24 7.02
CA VAL A 491 15.76 22.74 5.67
C VAL A 491 14.42 23.18 5.10
N ASP A 492 14.42 24.35 4.47
CA ASP A 492 13.32 24.87 3.65
C ASP A 492 13.97 25.69 2.54
N SER A 493 14.21 25.05 1.40
CA SER A 493 14.99 25.68 0.31
C SER A 493 14.70 25.03 -1.05
N SER A 494 14.90 25.78 -2.12
CA SER A 494 14.86 25.24 -3.48
C SER A 494 16.14 24.46 -3.77
N GLN A 495 16.00 23.24 -4.26
CA GLN A 495 17.08 22.30 -4.55
C GLN A 495 17.01 21.85 -6.01
N LEU A 496 18.16 21.56 -6.61
CA LEU A 496 18.21 20.99 -7.95
C LEU A 496 17.65 19.57 -7.93
N ALA A 497 16.69 19.29 -8.82
CA ALA A 497 16.19 17.93 -8.97
C ALA A 497 17.28 17.02 -9.55
N ASN A 498 17.15 15.72 -9.30
CA ASN A 498 18.05 14.66 -9.76
C ASN A 498 19.51 14.83 -9.27
N THR A 499 19.72 15.63 -8.22
CA THR A 499 21.02 15.83 -7.56
C THR A 499 20.94 15.32 -6.12
N SER A 500 21.99 14.66 -5.67
CA SER A 500 22.08 14.16 -4.29
C SER A 500 22.38 15.30 -3.32
N ILE A 501 21.62 15.35 -2.23
CA ILE A 501 21.67 16.37 -1.19
C ILE A 501 22.07 15.67 0.11
N SER A 502 23.20 16.09 0.69
CA SER A 502 23.65 15.60 1.98
C SER A 502 23.18 16.54 3.08
N LEU A 503 22.42 16.02 4.04
CA LEU A 503 21.95 16.77 5.21
C LEU A 503 22.62 16.23 6.48
N ASN A 504 22.89 17.13 7.42
CA ASN A 504 23.40 16.73 8.73
C ASN A 504 22.23 16.47 9.69
N PHE A 505 21.98 15.20 9.99
CA PHE A 505 21.03 14.78 11.02
C PHE A 505 21.77 14.64 12.36
N SER A 506 21.88 15.76 13.07
CA SER A 506 22.67 15.87 14.31
C SER A 506 21.96 15.35 15.57
N HIS A 507 20.69 14.99 15.47
CA HIS A 507 19.90 14.51 16.60
C HIS A 507 19.16 13.23 16.21
N PRO A 508 18.93 12.30 17.15
CA PRO A 508 18.00 11.20 16.93
C PRO A 508 16.55 11.72 16.91
N GLY A 509 15.70 11.03 16.15
CA GLY A 509 14.28 11.34 16.02
C GLY A 509 13.70 10.93 14.67
N ASP A 510 12.41 11.19 14.50
CA ASP A 510 11.69 10.99 13.25
C ASP A 510 11.60 12.29 12.48
N TYR A 511 11.83 12.22 11.17
CA TYR A 511 11.81 13.38 10.28
C TYR A 511 10.91 13.12 9.07
N LEU A 512 10.19 14.16 8.66
CA LEU A 512 9.42 14.20 7.43
C LEU A 512 10.19 15.01 6.39
N ILE A 513 10.46 14.36 5.26
CA ILE A 513 11.02 14.98 4.05
C ILE A 513 9.85 15.21 3.10
N GLU A 514 9.65 16.47 2.71
CA GLU A 514 8.64 16.88 1.76
C GLU A 514 9.33 17.54 0.56
N ALA A 515 8.94 17.13 -0.64
CA ALA A 515 9.33 17.77 -1.88
C ALA A 515 8.06 18.32 -2.55
N ASN A 516 8.06 19.60 -2.93
CA ASN A 516 6.93 20.24 -3.58
C ASN A 516 7.34 20.90 -4.89
N PHE A 517 6.49 20.78 -5.91
CA PHE A 517 6.64 21.52 -7.16
C PHE A 517 5.30 21.63 -7.91
N VAL A 518 4.83 22.86 -8.19
CA VAL A 518 3.68 23.16 -9.06
C VAL A 518 2.49 22.20 -8.86
N GLY A 519 1.99 22.13 -7.63
CA GLY A 519 0.83 21.30 -7.27
C GLY A 519 1.11 19.81 -7.07
N GLU A 520 2.33 19.35 -7.34
CA GLU A 520 2.79 18.00 -7.02
C GLU A 520 3.56 18.01 -5.69
N SER A 521 3.37 16.95 -4.92
CA SER A 521 4.10 16.75 -3.66
C SER A 521 4.54 15.30 -3.51
N SER A 522 5.68 15.09 -2.88
CA SER A 522 6.16 13.78 -2.47
C SER A 522 6.63 13.85 -1.03
N GLN A 523 6.42 12.78 -0.27
CA GLN A 523 6.77 12.72 1.14
C GLN A 523 7.49 11.41 1.46
N ARG A 524 8.48 11.48 2.34
CA ARG A 524 9.18 10.32 2.90
C ARG A 524 9.46 10.55 4.38
N LEU A 525 9.30 9.50 5.17
CA LEU A 525 9.68 9.49 6.58
C LEU A 525 11.06 8.87 6.71
N ILE A 526 11.88 9.45 7.58
CA ILE A 526 13.16 8.87 7.98
C ILE A 526 13.23 8.83 9.50
N LYS A 527 13.92 7.80 10.00
CA LYS A 527 14.21 7.65 11.43
C LYS A 527 15.71 7.70 11.63
N ILE A 528 16.15 8.58 12.51
CA ILE A 528 17.54 8.69 12.94
C ILE A 528 17.62 8.19 14.38
N VAL A 529 18.54 7.26 14.64
CA VAL A 529 18.76 6.69 15.96
C VAL A 529 20.19 6.96 16.43
N ASP A 530 20.37 6.97 17.74
CA ASP A 530 21.69 7.07 18.34
C ASP A 530 22.43 5.71 18.22
N TRP A 531 23.75 5.76 18.35
CA TRP A 531 24.61 4.57 18.45
C TRP A 531 24.22 3.70 19.64
N ASP A 532 23.74 4.30 20.73
CA ASP A 532 23.25 3.58 21.92
C ASP A 532 22.02 2.69 21.62
N TYR A 533 21.34 2.89 20.49
CA TYR A 533 20.25 2.02 20.06
C TYR A 533 20.75 0.66 19.55
N LEU A 534 22.02 0.58 19.13
CA LEU A 534 22.62 -0.66 18.65
C LEU A 534 22.88 -1.58 19.83
N THR A 535 22.02 -2.60 19.95
CA THR A 535 22.32 -3.75 20.80
C THR A 535 23.07 -4.76 19.96
N ILE A 536 24.21 -5.24 20.47
CA ILE A 536 24.86 -6.41 19.89
C ILE A 536 23.91 -7.57 20.16
N GLU A 537 23.20 -8.02 19.12
CA GLU A 537 22.36 -9.21 19.20
C GLU A 537 23.25 -10.33 19.75
N LYS A 538 22.78 -11.03 20.81
CA LYS A 538 23.48 -12.23 21.29
C LYS A 538 23.64 -13.14 20.08
N TYR A 539 24.89 -13.48 19.78
CA TYR A 539 25.30 -14.34 18.68
C TYR A 539 24.31 -15.51 18.55
N VAL A 540 23.42 -15.44 17.56
CA VAL A 540 22.60 -16.58 17.14
C VAL A 540 23.54 -17.40 16.26
N PRO A 541 23.78 -18.69 16.55
CA PRO A 541 24.72 -19.50 15.79
C PRO A 541 24.43 -19.36 14.30
N CYS A 542 25.47 -19.01 13.53
CA CYS A 542 25.40 -18.80 12.09
C CYS A 542 24.76 -19.99 11.38
N GLU A 543 24.24 -19.76 10.18
CA GLU A 543 23.84 -20.80 9.24
C GLU A 543 24.91 -21.90 9.21
N VAL A 544 24.54 -23.07 9.76
CA VAL A 544 25.40 -24.24 9.81
C VAL A 544 25.24 -24.94 8.47
N PHE A 545 26.13 -24.65 7.52
CA PHE A 545 26.14 -25.37 6.25
C PHE A 545 26.90 -26.68 6.43
N LYS A 546 26.19 -27.82 6.42
CA LYS A 546 26.84 -29.12 6.52
C LYS A 546 27.63 -29.39 5.24
N ILE A 547 28.93 -29.58 5.35
CA ILE A 547 29.77 -30.06 4.24
C ILE A 547 29.60 -31.58 4.13
N ASP A 548 29.71 -32.29 5.26
CA ASP A 548 29.50 -33.73 5.38
C ASP A 548 29.15 -34.13 6.84
N CYS A 549 29.27 -35.41 7.18
CA CYS A 549 29.01 -35.91 8.52
C CYS A 549 30.04 -35.47 9.59
N ALA A 550 31.22 -35.01 9.18
CA ALA A 550 32.34 -34.64 10.05
C ALA A 550 32.58 -33.12 10.12
N TYR A 551 32.10 -32.32 9.14
CA TYR A 551 32.39 -30.89 9.06
C TYR A 551 31.15 -30.04 8.78
N HIS A 552 31.14 -28.84 9.34
CA HIS A 552 30.17 -27.80 9.00
C HIS A 552 30.85 -26.44 8.84
N ILE A 553 30.26 -25.59 8.03
CA ILE A 553 30.64 -24.19 7.87
C ILE A 553 29.78 -23.37 8.83
N CYS A 554 30.43 -22.54 9.64
CA CYS A 554 29.80 -21.54 10.50
C CYS A 554 30.41 -20.18 10.11
N GLY A 555 29.71 -19.44 9.24
CA GLY A 555 30.25 -18.20 8.65
C GLY A 555 31.51 -18.46 7.81
N SER A 556 32.66 -17.91 8.22
CA SER A 556 33.95 -18.09 7.53
C SER A 556 34.81 -19.23 8.10
N VAL A 557 34.29 -20.01 9.06
CA VAL A 557 35.02 -21.05 9.77
C VAL A 557 34.50 -22.43 9.36
N ILE A 558 35.41 -23.34 9.02
CA ILE A 558 35.11 -24.77 8.86
C ILE A 558 35.38 -25.46 10.20
N GLU A 559 34.34 -25.97 10.84
CA GLU A 559 34.42 -26.64 12.12
C GLU A 559 34.20 -28.15 11.99
N GLN A 560 35.11 -28.92 12.60
CA GLN A 560 34.96 -30.37 12.72
C GLN A 560 34.00 -30.69 13.86
N LYS A 561 33.04 -31.57 13.61
CA LYS A 561 32.10 -32.07 14.62
C LYS A 561 32.88 -32.85 15.68
N ILE A 562 33.21 -32.18 16.78
CA ILE A 562 33.83 -32.86 17.93
C ILE A 562 32.78 -33.81 18.48
N SER A 563 33.07 -35.10 18.37
CA SER A 563 32.23 -36.15 18.94
C SER A 563 32.36 -36.05 20.45
N THR A 564 31.44 -35.33 21.11
CA THR A 564 31.31 -35.41 22.57
C THR A 564 30.89 -36.83 22.91
N ILE A 565 31.82 -37.59 23.49
CA ILE A 565 31.62 -38.92 24.09
C ILE A 565 30.70 -38.78 25.30
#